data_AF-G9QI14-F1
#
_entry.id   AF-G9QI14-F1
#
_cell.length_a   1.000
_cell.length_b   1.000
_cell.length_c   1.000
_cell.angle_alpha   90.00
_cell.angle_beta   90.00
_cell.angle_gamma   90.00
#
_symmetry.space_group_name_H-M   'P 1'
#
loop_
_entity.id
_entity.type
_entity.pdbx_description
1 polymer ?
#
loop_
_entity_poly.entity_id
_entity_poly.type
_entity_poly.pdbx_seq_one_letter_code
_entity_poly.pdbx_strand_id
1 'polypeptide(L)' 'MFTDHGTFIIGFSTAKHHLSVSPEEVVIAHFADEIAQAGYSATKGLFRIPWNEPVNYELLEKIIEFNIQDKAEYTNFWRK' A
#
# COMPACT_ATOMS: atom_id res chain seq x y z
N MET A 1 10.34 -3.92 -2.82
CA MET A 1 9.74 -4.12 -1.48
C MET A 1 10.51 -3.28 -0.50
N PHE A 2 9.83 -2.72 0.49
CA PHE A 2 10.42 -1.90 1.54
C PHE A 2 9.98 -2.42 2.90
N THR A 3 10.92 -2.37 3.84
CA THR A 3 10.78 -2.90 5.19
C THR A 3 11.31 -1.87 6.18
N ASP A 4 10.78 -1.88 7.38
CA ASP A 4 11.30 -1.12 8.51
C ASP A 4 11.50 -2.07 9.70
N HIS A 5 12.60 -1.97 10.44
CA HIS A 5 12.91 -2.81 11.62
C HIS A 5 12.52 -4.31 11.51
N GLY A 6 12.75 -4.91 10.34
CA GLY A 6 12.47 -6.34 10.09
C GLY A 6 11.02 -6.68 9.72
N THR A 7 10.15 -5.69 9.53
CA THR A 7 8.75 -5.86 9.14
C THR A 7 8.44 -5.28 7.76
N PHE A 8 7.47 -5.87 7.06
CA PHE A 8 7.05 -5.40 5.74
C PHE A 8 6.26 -4.09 5.82
N ILE A 9 6.59 -3.12 4.96
CA ILE A 9 5.89 -1.83 4.90
C ILE A 9 5.15 -1.68 3.57
N ILE A 10 5.82 -1.86 2.44
CA ILE A 10 5.17 -1.71 1.13
C ILE A 10 5.89 -2.48 0.02
N GLY A 11 5.11 -3.07 -0.87
CA GLY A 11 5.56 -3.79 -2.05
C GLY A 11 5.10 -3.13 -3.34
N PHE A 12 5.93 -3.22 -4.38
CA PHE A 12 5.60 -2.74 -5.71
C PHE A 12 5.93 -3.82 -6.74
N SER A 13 5.08 -3.98 -7.74
CA SER A 13 5.34 -4.83 -8.89
C SER A 13 4.67 -4.28 -10.14
N THR A 14 5.31 -4.48 -11.29
CA THR A 14 4.81 -4.01 -12.58
C THR A 14 3.90 -5.07 -13.20
N ALA A 15 2.73 -4.65 -13.67
CA ALA A 15 1.88 -5.42 -14.56
C ALA A 15 1.77 -4.72 -15.91
N LYS A 16 1.22 -5.40 -16.93
CA LYS A 16 1.08 -4.84 -18.30
C LYS A 16 0.34 -3.49 -18.32
N HIS A 17 -0.63 -3.29 -17.44
CA HIS A 17 -1.53 -2.13 -17.48
C HIS A 17 -1.42 -1.19 -16.27
N HIS A 18 -0.69 -1.57 -15.22
CA HIS A 18 -0.64 -0.81 -13.97
C HIS A 18 0.60 -1.14 -13.14
N LEU A 19 0.92 -0.24 -12.21
CA LEU A 19 1.72 -0.52 -11.03
C LEU A 19 0.81 -1.16 -9.97
N SER A 20 1.21 -2.30 -9.42
CA SER A 20 0.57 -2.87 -8.24
C SER A 20 1.28 -2.35 -6.99
N VAL A 21 0.49 -1.88 -6.02
CA VAL A 21 0.97 -1.36 -4.74
C VAL A 21 0.37 -2.18 -3.61
N SER A 22 1.21 -2.83 -2.81
CA SER A 22 0.81 -3.82 -1.80
C SER A 22 1.26 -3.40 -0.40
N PRO A 23 0.39 -2.78 0.42
CA PRO A 23 0.70 -2.35 1.79
C PRO A 23 0.14 -3.29 2.89
N GLU A 24 -0.19 -4.55 2.57
CA GLU A 24 -0.95 -5.50 3.42
C GLU A 24 -2.47 -5.23 3.50
N GLU A 25 -3.25 -6.27 3.84
CA GLU A 25 -4.73 -6.24 3.79
C GLU A 25 -5.35 -5.25 4.77
N VAL A 26 -4.81 -5.17 5.99
CA VAL A 26 -5.29 -4.23 7.02
C VAL A 26 -5.21 -2.78 6.52
N VAL A 27 -4.15 -2.44 5.78
CA VAL A 27 -3.92 -1.07 5.31
C VAL A 27 -4.78 -0.78 4.09
N ILE A 28 -4.96 -1.74 3.19
CA ILE A 28 -5.93 -1.59 2.10
C ILE A 28 -7.34 -1.37 2.65
N ALA A 29 -7.73 -2.12 3.69
CA ALA A 29 -9.03 -1.93 4.31
C ALA A 29 -9.17 -0.55 4.98
N HIS A 30 -8.11 -0.06 5.65
CA HIS A 30 -8.10 1.26 6.29
C HIS A 30 -8.22 2.40 5.27
N PHE A 31 -7.52 2.30 4.14
CA PHE A 31 -7.48 3.33 3.09
C PHE A 31 -8.45 3.08 1.94
N ALA A 32 -9.41 2.15 2.07
CA ALA A 32 -10.29 1.73 0.98
C ALA A 32 -11.04 2.92 0.35
N ASP A 33 -11.55 3.82 1.18
CA ASP A 33 -12.28 5.01 0.73
C ASP A 33 -11.37 6.02 0.01
N GLU A 34 -10.16 6.29 0.53
CA GLU A 34 -9.20 7.20 -0.10
C GLU A 34 -8.67 6.64 -1.43
N ILE A 35 -8.44 5.33 -1.51
CA ILE A 35 -8.05 4.64 -2.74
C ILE A 35 -9.17 4.75 -3.80
N ALA A 36 -10.43 4.55 -3.39
CA ALA A 36 -11.57 4.67 -4.29
C ALA A 36 -11.80 6.13 -4.74
N GLN A 37 -11.63 7.11 -3.85
CA GLN A 37 -11.72 8.53 -4.17
C GLN A 37 -10.60 8.98 -5.12
N ALA A 38 -9.42 8.36 -5.03
CA ALA A 38 -8.32 8.56 -5.98
C ALA A 38 -8.58 7.90 -7.35
N GLY A 39 -9.71 7.20 -7.53
CA GLY A 39 -10.08 6.54 -8.79
C GLY A 39 -9.37 5.21 -9.03
N TYR A 40 -8.69 4.66 -8.02
CA TYR A 40 -7.95 3.41 -8.15
C TYR A 40 -8.79 2.19 -7.79
N SER A 41 -8.50 1.07 -8.45
CA SER A 41 -9.09 -0.22 -8.09
C SER A 41 -8.24 -0.95 -7.05
N ALA A 42 -8.89 -1.65 -6.13
CA ALA A 42 -8.24 -2.46 -5.11
C ALA A 42 -8.71 -3.91 -5.11
N THR A 43 -7.87 -4.80 -4.59
CA THR A 43 -8.26 -6.11 -4.05
C THR A 43 -8.01 -6.09 -2.55
N LYS A 44 -8.16 -7.22 -1.86
CA LYS A 44 -7.80 -7.30 -0.44
C LYS A 44 -6.33 -6.97 -0.15
N GLY A 45 -5.40 -7.30 -1.04
CA GLY A 45 -3.96 -7.20 -0.74
C GLY A 45 -3.21 -6.09 -1.45
N LEU A 46 -3.82 -5.42 -2.43
CA LEU A 46 -3.16 -4.38 -3.23
C LEU A 46 -4.17 -3.44 -3.88
N PHE A 47 -3.68 -2.25 -4.26
CA PHE A 47 -4.37 -1.38 -5.21
C PHE A 47 -3.52 -1.16 -6.47
N ARG A 48 -4.16 -0.65 -7.52
CA ARG A 48 -3.58 -0.53 -8.86
C ARG A 48 -3.59 0.91 -9.32
N ILE A 49 -2.42 1.40 -9.71
CA ILE A 49 -2.27 2.70 -10.37
C ILE A 49 -2.05 2.42 -11.86
N PRO A 50 -3.03 2.70 -12.74
CA PRO A 50 -2.86 2.52 -14.18
C PRO A 50 -1.69 3.35 -14.71
N TRP A 51 -0.96 2.84 -15.70
CA TRP A 51 0.19 3.56 -16.26
C TRP A 51 -0.16 4.89 -16.95
N ASN A 52 -1.43 5.05 -17.33
CA ASN A 52 -1.97 6.22 -17.99
C ASN A 52 -2.63 7.22 -17.01
N GLU A 53 -2.59 6.95 -15.70
CA GLU A 53 -3.12 7.83 -14.65
C GLU A 53 -1.95 8.41 -13.83
N PRO A 54 -2.10 9.63 -13.27
CA PRO A 54 -1.10 10.17 -12.36
C PRO A 54 -1.00 9.32 -11.10
N VAL A 55 0.21 9.25 -10.54
CA VAL A 55 0.45 8.66 -9.22
C VAL A 55 0.02 9.66 -8.15
N ASN A 56 -0.91 9.26 -7.28
CA ASN A 56 -1.24 10.02 -6.08
C ASN A 56 -0.18 9.77 -5.00
N TYR A 57 0.86 10.60 -5.01
CA TYR A 57 1.97 10.48 -4.06
C TYR A 57 1.56 10.81 -2.62
N GLU A 58 0.60 11.71 -2.41
CA GLU A 58 0.09 12.03 -1.07
C GLU A 58 -0.58 10.82 -0.43
N LEU A 59 -1.38 10.06 -1.20
CA LEU A 59 -1.96 8.80 -0.74
C LEU A 59 -0.89 7.75 -0.44
N LEU A 60 0.16 7.65 -1.26
CA LEU A 60 1.26 6.73 -1.01
C LEU A 60 2.01 7.07 0.28
N GLU A 61 2.28 8.35 0.51
CA GLU A 61 2.93 8.83 1.74
C GLU A 61 2.12 8.46 2.98
N LYS A 62 0.82 8.77 2.99
CA LYS A 62 -0.09 8.40 4.09
C LYS A 62 -0.09 6.90 4.38
N ILE A 63 -0.16 6.08 3.32
CA ILE A 63 -0.16 4.61 3.45
C ILE A 63 1.16 4.11 4.07
N ILE A 64 2.29 4.67 3.64
CA ILE A 64 3.62 4.28 4.13
C ILE A 64 3.79 4.72 5.58
N GLU A 65 3.45 5.97 5.90
CA GLU A 65 3.56 6.52 7.26
C GLU A 65 2.68 5.74 8.23
N PHE A 66 1.43 5.46 7.86
CA PHE A 66 0.54 4.62 8.65
C PHE A 66 1.16 3.25 8.93
N ASN A 67 1.73 2.59 7.92
CA ASN A 67 2.35 1.28 8.10
C ASN A 67 3.55 1.31 9.04
N ILE A 68 4.38 2.36 8.97
CA ILE A 68 5.53 2.52 9.87
C ILE A 68 5.04 2.75 11.30
N GLN A 69 4.09 3.65 11.50
CA GLN A 69 3.56 4.00 12.83
C GLN A 69 2.81 2.82 13.48
N ASP A 70 1.92 2.17 12.73
CA ASP A 70 1.13 1.02 13.23
C ASP A 70 2.03 -0.17 13.58
N LYS A 71 3.20 -0.28 12.94
CA LYS A 71 4.12 -1.40 13.12
C LYS A 71 5.38 -1.06 13.90
N ALA A 72 5.46 0.11 14.56
CA ALA A 72 6.66 0.58 15.25
C ALA A 72 7.26 -0.44 16.24
N GLU A 73 6.39 -1.18 16.94
CA GLU A 73 6.78 -2.23 17.90
C GLU A 73 6.55 -3.65 17.37
N TYR A 74 6.26 -3.80 16.07
CA TYR A 74 5.89 -5.07 15.47
C TYR A 74 7.12 -5.88 15.03
N THR A 75 7.20 -7.12 15.50
CA THR A 75 8.41 -7.96 15.35
C THR A 75 8.30 -9.05 14.29
N ASN A 76 7.09 -9.34 13.77
CA ASN A 76 6.93 -10.30 12.67
C ASN A 76 7.03 -9.59 11.32
N PHE A 77 7.40 -10.34 10.29
CA PHE A 77 7.49 -9.77 8.94
C PHE A 77 6.13 -9.33 8.39
N TRP A 78 5.12 -10.20 8.49
CA TRP A 78 3.73 -9.95 8.08
C TRP A 78 2.82 -9.79 9.30
N ARG A 79 1.77 -8.97 9.18
CA ARG A 79 0.68 -8.96 10.17
C ARG A 79 0.04 -10.36 10.29
N LYS A 80 -0.42 -10.71 11.49
CA LYS A 80 -1.10 -11.97 11.80
C LYS A 80 -2.60 -11.78 11.82
#